data_AF-W5WDK4-F1
#
_entry.id   AF-W5WDK4-F1
#
_cell.length_a   1.000
_cell.length_b   1.000
_cell.length_c   1.000
_cell.angle_alpha   90.00
_cell.angle_beta   90.00
_cell.angle_gamma   90.00
#
_symmetry.space_group_name_H-M   'P 1'
#
loop_
_entity.id
_entity.type
_entity.pdbx_description
1 polymer ?
#
loop_
_entity_poly.entity_id
_entity_poly.type
_entity_poly.pdbx_seq_one_letter_code
_entity_poly.pdbx_strand_id
1 'polypeptide(L)'
;MDINHLDQSTKDDLKQRNLFLRQRGTPTVVEIRVADGSPSGFLIGWVEQVEDPLIPGTLAWRDHARRATLQAGYWRGRVDAPYDGSEGIEAESIEQAISEILDRASYGDVPAAHERASGRVETYTATIGEEQAEWLADCEEPKGMTHRGGGRIELTNIAVAYLRGSPRNTPYVDANNQFYLDRWENPYQLTRKRV
;
A
#
# COMPACT_ATOMS: atom_id res chain seq x y z
N MET A 1 7.59 14.55 19.34
CA MET A 1 8.00 13.13 19.29
C MET A 1 8.88 12.94 18.07
N ASP A 2 9.97 12.19 18.17
CA ASP A 2 10.92 11.94 17.07
C ASP A 2 10.52 10.64 16.36
N ILE A 3 10.56 10.61 15.02
CA ILE A 3 10.30 9.41 14.20
C ILE A 3 11.19 8.22 14.61
N ASN A 4 12.30 8.47 15.30
CA ASN A 4 13.19 7.44 15.83
C ASN A 4 12.56 6.61 16.98
N HIS A 5 11.48 7.10 17.59
CA HIS A 5 10.84 6.47 18.75
C HIS A 5 9.55 5.68 18.44
N LEU A 6 9.26 5.42 17.16
CA LEU A 6 8.12 4.57 16.79
C LEU A 6 8.22 3.19 17.44
N ASP A 7 7.06 2.64 17.77
CA ASP A 7 6.95 1.28 18.29
C ASP A 7 7.43 0.23 17.27
N GLN A 8 7.69 -0.98 17.78
CA GLN A 8 8.20 -2.07 16.95
C GLN A 8 7.17 -2.53 15.91
N SER A 9 5.88 -2.49 16.24
CA SER A 9 4.79 -2.91 15.34
C SER A 9 4.75 -2.06 14.08
N THR A 10 4.84 -0.73 14.23
CA THR A 10 4.86 0.25 13.14
C THR A 10 6.10 0.06 12.28
N LYS A 11 7.27 -0.19 12.90
CA LYS A 11 8.51 -0.48 12.17
C LYS A 11 8.41 -1.76 11.35
N ASP A 12 7.81 -2.80 11.90
CA ASP A 12 7.61 -4.08 11.21
C ASP A 12 6.63 -3.94 10.05
N ASP A 13 5.52 -3.21 10.24
CA ASP A 13 4.56 -2.89 9.17
C ASP A 13 5.22 -2.12 8.01
N LEU A 14 6.04 -1.10 8.32
CA LEU A 14 6.78 -0.34 7.31
C LEU A 14 7.74 -1.27 6.53
N LYS A 15 8.50 -2.11 7.23
CA LYS A 15 9.44 -3.05 6.61
C LYS A 15 8.72 -4.08 5.73
N GLN A 16 7.61 -4.64 6.20
CA GLN A 16 6.81 -5.64 5.46
C GLN A 16 6.28 -5.08 4.14
N ARG A 17 6.03 -3.77 4.08
CA ARG A 17 5.50 -3.06 2.92
C ARG A 17 6.59 -2.38 2.07
N ASN A 18 7.87 -2.56 2.42
CA ASN A 18 9.01 -1.87 1.81
C ASN A 18 8.88 -0.34 1.84
N LEU A 19 8.48 0.18 3.00
CA LEU A 19 8.26 1.59 3.27
C LEU A 19 9.36 2.18 4.15
N PHE A 20 9.56 3.49 4.03
CA PHE A 20 10.42 4.27 4.92
C PHE A 20 9.82 5.64 5.20
N LEU A 21 10.32 6.26 6.27
CA LEU A 21 9.87 7.58 6.72
C LEU A 21 10.86 8.67 6.35
N ARG A 22 10.33 9.85 6.05
CA ARG A 22 11.12 11.07 5.88
C ARG A 22 10.47 12.22 6.62
N GLN A 23 11.18 12.74 7.62
CA GLN A 23 10.74 13.93 8.35
C GLN A 23 11.20 15.22 7.65
N ARG A 24 10.32 16.21 7.60
CA ARG A 24 10.59 17.59 7.17
C ARG A 24 10.37 18.54 8.36
N GLY A 25 10.95 19.73 8.27
CA GLY A 25 10.99 20.76 9.33
C GLY A 25 9.62 21.33 9.71
N THR A 26 9.56 22.53 10.28
CA THR A 26 8.34 23.10 10.90
C THR A 26 7.32 23.66 9.88
N PRO A 27 6.00 23.34 9.99
CA PRO A 27 5.40 22.41 10.95
C PRO A 27 5.81 20.97 10.65
N THR A 28 6.01 20.17 11.70
CA THR A 28 6.55 18.81 11.56
C THR A 28 5.70 17.98 10.60
N VAL A 29 6.29 17.58 9.46
CA VAL A 29 5.67 16.66 8.51
C VAL A 29 6.49 15.38 8.45
N VAL A 30 5.82 14.24 8.55
CA VAL A 30 6.44 12.91 8.38
C VAL A 30 5.82 12.24 7.17
N GLU A 31 6.62 12.09 6.12
CA GLU A 31 6.24 11.45 4.88
C GLU A 31 6.45 9.94 4.96
N ILE A 32 5.49 9.16 4.49
CA ILE A 32 5.57 7.71 4.32
C ILE A 32 5.79 7.41 2.84
N ARG A 33 6.88 6.70 2.53
CA ARG A 33 7.35 6.51 1.16
C ARG A 33 7.64 5.05 0.85
N VAL A 34 7.30 4.61 -0.35
CA VAL A 34 7.69 3.30 -0.91
C VAL A 34 9.09 3.39 -1.48
N ALA A 35 9.94 2.41 -1.15
CA ALA A 35 11.23 2.24 -1.82
C ALA A 35 11.02 1.62 -3.21
N ASP A 36 10.78 2.48 -4.21
CA ASP A 36 10.54 2.13 -5.61
C ASP A 36 11.84 1.98 -6.45
N GLY A 37 13.00 2.03 -5.79
CA GLY A 37 14.33 2.04 -6.43
C GLY A 37 14.87 3.43 -6.72
N SER A 38 14.06 4.49 -6.59
CA SER A 38 14.55 5.87 -6.62
C SER A 38 15.13 6.29 -5.26
N PRO A 39 16.13 7.20 -5.20
CA PRO A 39 16.66 7.70 -3.93
C PRO A 39 15.63 8.43 -3.07
N SER A 40 14.60 9.00 -3.71
CA SER A 40 13.54 9.73 -3.01
C SER A 40 12.38 8.85 -2.57
N GLY A 41 12.23 7.65 -3.14
CA GLY A 41 11.01 6.85 -3.03
C GLY A 41 9.77 7.55 -3.57
N PHE A 42 8.65 6.83 -3.57
CA PHE A 42 7.34 7.35 -3.95
C PHE A 42 6.50 7.68 -2.70
N LEU A 43 5.90 8.86 -2.64
CA LEU A 43 5.08 9.29 -1.50
C LEU A 43 3.72 8.56 -1.50
N ILE A 44 3.39 7.85 -0.43
CA ILE A 44 2.07 7.18 -0.31
C ILE A 44 1.18 7.79 0.76
N GLY A 45 1.73 8.68 1.57
CA GLY A 45 1.00 9.49 2.52
C GLY A 45 1.92 10.33 3.38
N TRP A 46 1.36 11.21 4.19
CA TRP A 46 2.10 11.97 5.18
C TRP A 46 1.21 12.31 6.37
N VAL A 47 1.85 12.52 7.51
CA VAL A 47 1.21 13.09 8.69
C VAL A 47 1.80 14.46 8.96
N GLU A 48 0.97 15.41 9.33
CA GLU A 48 1.37 16.77 9.67
C GLU A 48 0.87 17.12 11.07
N GLN A 49 1.72 17.79 11.85
CA GLN A 49 1.33 18.28 13.17
C GLN A 49 0.56 19.60 13.02
N VAL A 50 -0.65 19.63 13.54
CA VAL A 50 -1.60 20.75 13.44
C VAL A 50 -2.17 21.08 14.81
N GLU A 51 -2.80 22.26 14.95
CA GLU A 51 -3.55 22.59 16.17
C GLU A 51 -4.85 21.79 16.20
N ASP A 52 -5.11 21.17 17.35
CA ASP A 52 -6.29 20.34 17.57
C ASP A 52 -7.56 21.23 17.52
N PRO A 53 -8.51 20.97 16.61
CA PRO A 53 -9.71 21.79 16.47
C PRO A 53 -10.69 21.66 17.64
N LEU A 54 -10.56 20.61 18.46
CA LEU A 54 -11.43 20.34 19.61
C LEU A 54 -10.81 20.85 20.93
N ILE A 55 -9.49 20.94 21.02
CA ILE A 55 -8.77 21.33 22.24
C ILE A 55 -7.80 22.47 21.92
N PRO A 56 -8.19 23.73 22.18
CA PRO A 56 -7.32 24.89 21.89
C PRO A 56 -5.95 24.80 22.57
N GLY A 57 -4.89 25.11 21.82
CA GLY A 57 -3.51 25.11 22.32
C GLY A 57 -2.87 23.72 22.45
N THR A 58 -3.55 22.63 22.06
CA THR A 58 -2.92 21.32 21.89
C THR A 58 -2.66 21.02 20.43
N LEU A 59 -1.72 20.11 20.18
CA LEU A 59 -1.35 19.67 18.84
C LEU A 59 -1.85 18.26 18.62
N ALA A 60 -2.38 18.00 17.43
CA ALA A 60 -2.75 16.68 16.96
C ALA A 60 -2.09 16.39 15.61
N TRP A 61 -2.26 15.15 15.13
CA TRP A 61 -1.69 14.69 13.87
C TRP A 61 -2.79 14.50 12.84
N ARG A 62 -2.71 15.27 11.77
CA ARG A 62 -3.57 15.09 10.60
C ARG A 62 -2.85 14.20 9.60
N ASP A 63 -3.54 13.18 9.15
CA ASP A 63 -3.00 12.18 8.25
C ASP A 63 -3.58 12.33 6.84
N HIS A 64 -2.79 11.96 5.84
CA HIS A 64 -3.15 12.05 4.42
C HIS A 64 -2.65 10.77 3.74
N ALA A 65 -3.55 9.99 3.16
CA ALA A 65 -3.24 8.70 2.55
C ALA A 65 -3.60 8.67 1.07
N ARG A 66 -2.73 8.12 0.23
CA ARG A 66 -3.03 7.85 -1.18
C ARG A 66 -4.02 6.70 -1.26
N ARG A 67 -5.16 6.86 -1.95
CA ARG A 67 -6.19 5.81 -2.01
C ARG A 67 -6.46 5.35 -3.45
N ALA A 68 -6.63 4.04 -3.61
CA ALA A 68 -7.12 3.51 -4.87
C ALA A 68 -8.50 4.10 -5.18
N THR A 69 -8.78 4.28 -6.46
CA THR A 69 -10.05 4.84 -6.93
C THR A 69 -10.74 3.88 -7.90
N LEU A 70 -12.07 3.87 -7.85
CA LEU A 70 -12.92 3.14 -8.78
C LEU A 70 -12.98 3.80 -10.17
N GLN A 71 -12.32 4.94 -10.35
CA GLN A 71 -12.33 5.65 -11.62
C GLN A 71 -11.80 4.77 -12.76
N ALA A 72 -12.54 4.74 -13.86
CA ALA A 72 -12.16 4.00 -15.05
C ALA A 72 -10.76 4.42 -15.53
N GLY A 73 -9.84 3.46 -15.60
CA GLY A 73 -8.46 3.69 -16.02
C GLY A 73 -7.41 3.70 -14.90
N TYR A 74 -7.82 3.73 -13.63
CA TYR A 74 -6.90 3.57 -12.48
C TYR A 74 -6.05 2.30 -12.61
N TRP A 75 -6.71 1.16 -12.79
CA TRP A 75 -6.08 -0.15 -12.98
C TRP A 75 -5.20 -0.28 -14.24
N ARG A 76 -5.15 0.78 -15.08
CA ARG A 76 -4.33 0.88 -16.29
C ARG A 76 -3.31 2.03 -16.22
N GLY A 77 -3.10 2.63 -15.04
CA GLY A 77 -2.16 3.73 -14.84
C GLY A 77 -2.51 4.99 -15.64
N ARG A 78 -3.81 5.23 -15.85
CA ARG A 78 -4.33 6.43 -16.57
C ARG A 78 -4.86 7.51 -15.64
N VAL A 79 -5.02 7.17 -14.37
CA VAL A 79 -5.55 8.03 -13.32
C VAL A 79 -4.62 7.91 -12.14
N ASP A 80 -4.16 9.04 -11.65
CA ASP A 80 -3.38 9.11 -10.41
C ASP A 80 -4.35 9.03 -9.22
N ALA A 81 -4.04 8.20 -8.23
CA ALA A 81 -4.80 8.15 -6.99
C ALA A 81 -4.75 9.50 -6.26
N PRO A 82 -5.88 9.97 -5.69
CA PRO A 82 -5.90 11.13 -4.82
C PRO A 82 -5.23 10.81 -3.47
N TYR A 83 -4.90 11.88 -2.74
CA TYR A 83 -4.62 11.80 -1.31
C TYR A 83 -5.82 12.33 -0.56
N ASP A 84 -6.32 11.55 0.39
CA ASP A 84 -7.44 11.92 1.25
C ASP A 84 -7.02 11.88 2.72
N GLY A 85 -7.53 12.82 3.51
CA GLY A 85 -7.34 12.84 4.96
C GLY A 85 -8.41 12.07 5.73
N SER A 86 -8.22 11.88 7.04
CA SER A 86 -9.33 11.49 7.93
C SER A 86 -10.34 12.65 8.06
N GLU A 87 -11.63 12.35 7.94
CA GLU A 87 -12.68 13.35 8.18
C GLU A 87 -12.89 13.53 9.70
N GLY A 88 -12.26 14.54 10.27
CA GLY A 88 -12.72 15.17 11.52
C GLY A 88 -12.21 14.60 12.85
N ILE A 89 -11.34 13.60 12.86
CA ILE A 89 -10.64 13.18 14.08
C ILE A 89 -9.14 13.16 13.79
N GLU A 90 -8.44 14.16 14.31
CA GLU A 90 -6.98 14.19 14.27
C GLU A 90 -6.46 13.22 15.32
N ALA A 91 -5.40 12.47 14.98
CA ALA A 91 -4.85 11.48 15.86
C ALA A 91 -4.06 12.14 17.01
N GLU A 92 -4.22 11.63 18.22
CA GLU A 92 -3.51 12.13 19.40
C GLU A 92 -2.02 11.80 19.36
N SER A 93 -1.63 10.80 18.57
CA SER A 93 -0.25 10.33 18.42
C SER A 93 0.15 10.16 16.95
N ILE A 94 1.46 10.27 16.70
CA ILE A 94 2.02 10.06 15.37
C ILE A 94 1.89 8.60 14.94
N GLU A 95 2.01 7.66 15.89
CA GLU A 95 1.86 6.22 15.66
C GLU A 95 0.45 5.89 15.17
N GLN A 96 -0.57 6.47 15.81
CA GLN A 96 -1.95 6.32 15.37
C GLN A 96 -2.14 6.89 13.96
N ALA A 97 -1.67 8.11 13.70
CA ALA A 97 -1.77 8.73 12.38
C ALA A 97 -1.07 7.90 11.28
N ILE A 98 0.12 7.37 11.56
CA ILE A 98 0.85 6.49 10.65
C ILE A 98 0.06 5.19 10.44
N SER A 99 -0.47 4.58 11.51
CA SER A 99 -1.30 3.37 11.40
C SER A 99 -2.52 3.60 10.51
N GLU A 100 -3.20 4.74 10.65
CA GLU A 100 -4.35 5.10 9.81
C GLU A 100 -3.99 5.26 8.34
N ILE A 101 -2.82 5.84 8.03
CA ILE A 101 -2.32 5.87 6.64
C ILE A 101 -2.03 4.46 6.17
N LEU A 102 -1.34 3.65 6.96
CA LEU A 102 -1.02 2.28 6.59
C LEU A 102 -2.30 1.47 6.33
N ASP A 103 -3.36 1.66 7.09
CA ASP A 103 -4.61 0.91 6.87
C ASP A 103 -5.36 1.33 5.60
N ARG A 104 -5.11 2.53 5.08
CA ARG A 104 -5.82 3.10 3.92
C ARG A 104 -4.99 3.19 2.64
N ALA A 105 -3.67 3.26 2.77
CA ALA A 105 -2.78 3.61 1.68
C ALA A 105 -2.74 2.53 0.60
N SER A 106 -3.00 2.94 -0.64
CA SER A 106 -2.87 2.13 -1.83
C SER A 106 -2.08 2.91 -2.87
N TYR A 107 -1.10 2.25 -3.49
CA TYR A 107 -0.17 2.88 -4.43
C TYR A 107 0.04 2.04 -5.69
N GLY A 108 -0.99 1.28 -6.07
CA GLY A 108 -0.96 0.42 -7.25
C GLY A 108 -0.83 1.18 -8.56
N ASP A 109 -1.28 2.43 -8.61
CA ASP A 109 -1.14 3.32 -9.77
C ASP A 109 0.31 3.66 -10.12
N VAL A 110 1.21 3.64 -9.14
CA VAL A 110 2.65 3.95 -9.34
C VAL A 110 3.33 2.94 -10.28
N PRO A 111 3.31 1.62 -10.01
CA PRO A 111 3.84 0.66 -10.95
C PRO A 111 3.09 0.69 -12.28
N ALA A 112 1.76 0.89 -12.29
CA ALA A 112 1.01 0.95 -13.55
C ALA A 112 1.43 2.14 -14.43
N ALA A 113 1.68 3.31 -13.85
CA ALA A 113 2.19 4.48 -14.55
C ALA A 113 3.59 4.21 -15.12
N HIS A 114 4.45 3.54 -14.35
CA HIS A 114 5.79 3.15 -14.80
C HIS A 114 5.76 2.12 -15.94
N GLU A 115 4.90 1.10 -15.86
CA GLU A 115 4.69 0.11 -16.94
C GLU A 115 4.22 0.79 -18.22
N ARG A 116 3.26 1.72 -18.10
CA ARG A 116 2.77 2.51 -19.24
C ARG A 116 3.88 3.35 -19.87
N ALA A 117 4.70 4.01 -19.06
CA ALA A 117 5.79 4.86 -19.53
C ALA A 117 6.92 4.05 -20.19
N SER A 118 7.23 2.87 -19.64
CA SER A 118 8.31 2.00 -20.14
C SER A 118 7.89 1.05 -21.26
N GLY A 119 6.58 0.83 -21.44
CA GLY A 119 6.02 -0.15 -22.37
C GLY A 119 6.25 -1.60 -21.95
N ARG A 120 6.75 -1.84 -20.73
CA ARG A 120 7.03 -3.18 -20.19
C ARG A 120 5.96 -3.53 -19.17
N VAL A 121 5.31 -4.67 -19.36
CA VAL A 121 4.29 -5.19 -18.43
C VAL A 121 4.96 -6.22 -17.52
N GLU A 122 4.84 -6.04 -16.21
CA GLU A 122 5.26 -7.05 -15.25
C GLU A 122 4.05 -7.80 -14.71
N THR A 123 4.12 -9.13 -14.74
CA THR A 123 3.15 -9.98 -14.07
C THR A 123 3.84 -10.90 -13.07
N TYR A 124 3.06 -11.41 -12.13
CA TYR A 124 3.50 -12.33 -11.10
C TYR A 124 2.62 -13.55 -11.16
N THR A 125 3.20 -14.73 -10.97
CA THR A 125 2.44 -15.97 -10.95
C THR A 125 2.74 -16.78 -9.70
N ALA A 126 1.73 -17.48 -9.20
CA ALA A 126 1.85 -18.50 -8.17
C ALA A 126 0.90 -19.67 -8.49
N THR A 127 1.13 -20.80 -7.84
CA THR A 127 0.19 -21.93 -7.84
C THR A 127 -0.37 -22.05 -6.43
N ILE A 128 -1.68 -21.98 -6.30
CA ILE A 128 -2.45 -22.08 -5.06
C ILE A 128 -3.50 -23.21 -5.19
N GLY A 129 -4.39 -23.40 -4.21
CA GLY A 129 -5.50 -24.35 -4.35
C GLY A 129 -6.48 -23.93 -5.45
N GLU A 130 -7.06 -24.88 -6.19
CA GLU A 130 -7.99 -24.57 -7.31
C GLU A 130 -9.15 -23.68 -6.86
N GLU A 131 -9.84 -24.06 -5.78
CA GLU A 131 -10.96 -23.30 -5.21
C GLU A 131 -10.54 -21.88 -4.79
N GLN A 132 -9.32 -21.72 -4.25
CA GLN A 132 -8.78 -20.41 -3.88
C GLN A 132 -8.44 -19.57 -5.12
N ALA A 133 -7.97 -20.19 -6.20
CA ALA A 133 -7.69 -19.52 -7.46
C ALA A 133 -8.97 -19.07 -8.17
N GLU A 134 -10.03 -19.88 -8.12
CA GLU A 134 -11.37 -19.51 -8.59
C GLU A 134 -11.92 -18.34 -7.77
N TRP A 135 -11.90 -18.44 -6.43
CA TRP A 135 -12.35 -17.36 -5.55
C TRP A 135 -11.62 -16.03 -5.80
N LEU A 136 -10.29 -16.06 -5.98
CA LEU A 136 -9.51 -14.86 -6.30
C LEU A 136 -9.87 -14.26 -7.67
N ALA A 137 -10.20 -15.09 -8.66
CA ALA A 137 -10.59 -14.59 -9.97
C ALA A 137 -11.98 -13.94 -9.97
N ASP A 138 -12.83 -14.34 -9.02
CA ASP A 138 -14.16 -13.76 -8.82
C ASP A 138 -14.15 -12.48 -7.97
N CYS A 139 -13.06 -12.20 -7.26
CA CYS A 139 -12.89 -10.96 -6.52
C CYS A 139 -12.96 -9.74 -7.45
N GLU A 140 -13.88 -8.81 -7.14
CA GLU A 140 -14.02 -7.60 -7.94
C GLU A 140 -12.75 -6.74 -7.88
N GLU A 141 -12.04 -6.72 -6.75
CA GLU A 141 -10.85 -5.91 -6.55
C GLU A 141 -9.73 -6.67 -5.80
N PRO A 142 -8.46 -6.34 -6.07
CA PRO A 142 -7.99 -5.46 -7.15
C PRO A 142 -8.22 -6.05 -8.54
N LYS A 143 -8.39 -5.20 -9.57
CA LYS A 143 -8.37 -5.69 -10.95
C LYS A 143 -6.99 -6.19 -11.33
N GLY A 144 -6.94 -7.15 -12.25
CA GLY A 144 -5.69 -7.73 -12.73
C GLY A 144 -5.23 -8.95 -11.93
N MET A 145 -6.18 -9.66 -11.30
CA MET A 145 -6.03 -11.03 -10.83
C MET A 145 -6.70 -11.97 -11.83
N THR A 146 -6.07 -13.07 -12.19
CA THR A 146 -6.61 -13.97 -13.22
C THR A 146 -6.27 -15.43 -12.90
N HIS A 147 -7.28 -16.28 -12.90
CA HIS A 147 -7.10 -17.73 -12.85
C HIS A 147 -6.67 -18.26 -14.24
N ARG A 148 -5.59 -19.06 -14.26
CA ARG A 148 -5.00 -19.66 -15.46
C ARG A 148 -5.25 -21.18 -15.57
N GLY A 149 -6.06 -21.74 -14.67
CA GLY A 149 -6.35 -23.18 -14.55
C GLY A 149 -5.31 -23.93 -13.71
N GLY A 150 -5.74 -25.01 -13.04
CA GLY A 150 -4.86 -25.88 -12.27
C GLY A 150 -4.22 -25.18 -11.06
N GLY A 151 -4.99 -24.29 -10.42
CA GLY A 151 -4.59 -23.51 -9.26
C GLY A 151 -3.63 -22.37 -9.58
N ARG A 152 -3.28 -22.18 -10.86
CA ARG A 152 -2.32 -21.15 -11.27
C ARG A 152 -3.02 -19.80 -11.33
N ILE A 153 -2.49 -18.82 -10.60
CA ILE A 153 -2.92 -17.43 -10.68
C ILE A 153 -1.88 -16.57 -11.40
N GLU A 154 -2.36 -15.50 -12.02
CA GLU A 154 -1.54 -14.40 -12.53
C GLU A 154 -2.05 -13.08 -11.94
N LEU A 155 -1.11 -12.31 -11.38
CA LEU A 155 -1.35 -10.99 -10.81
C LEU A 155 -0.56 -9.97 -11.62
N THR A 156 -1.21 -8.89 -12.04
CA THR A 156 -0.54 -7.70 -12.58
C THR A 156 0.26 -6.99 -11.48
N ASN A 157 1.26 -6.19 -11.87
CA ASN A 157 2.05 -5.41 -10.92
C ASN A 157 1.20 -4.43 -10.08
N ILE A 158 0.15 -3.86 -10.68
CA ILE A 158 -0.80 -3.00 -9.96
C ILE A 158 -1.59 -3.78 -8.90
N ALA A 159 -2.04 -5.00 -9.20
CA ALA A 159 -2.70 -5.85 -8.22
C ALA A 159 -1.75 -6.21 -7.07
N VAL A 160 -0.50 -6.56 -7.38
CA VAL A 160 0.52 -6.84 -6.37
C VAL A 160 0.79 -5.63 -5.48
N ALA A 161 0.96 -4.44 -6.05
CA ALA A 161 1.17 -3.22 -5.27
C ALA A 161 -0.05 -2.81 -4.44
N TYR A 162 -1.26 -3.05 -4.94
CA TYR A 162 -2.49 -2.88 -4.16
C TYR A 162 -2.51 -3.81 -2.94
N LEU A 163 -2.27 -5.11 -3.15
CA LEU A 163 -2.23 -6.11 -2.07
C LEU A 163 -1.09 -5.87 -1.08
N ARG A 164 0.01 -5.24 -1.51
CA ARG A 164 1.10 -4.80 -0.62
C ARG A 164 0.78 -3.53 0.15
N GLY A 165 -0.13 -2.71 -0.36
CA GLY A 165 -0.59 -1.49 0.32
C GLY A 165 -1.24 -1.78 1.67
N SER A 166 -1.83 -2.96 1.86
CA SER A 166 -2.71 -3.26 2.99
C SER A 166 -2.53 -4.66 3.62
N PRO A 167 -1.34 -5.03 4.15
CA PRO A 167 -1.09 -6.34 4.79
C PRO A 167 -1.92 -6.69 6.02
N ARG A 168 -2.63 -5.73 6.61
CA ARG A 168 -3.59 -6.04 7.69
C ARG A 168 -4.90 -6.64 7.17
N ASN A 169 -5.16 -6.51 5.87
CA ASN A 169 -6.29 -7.11 5.18
C ASN A 169 -5.81 -8.33 4.42
N THR A 170 -6.59 -9.40 4.44
CA THR A 170 -6.36 -10.58 3.60
C THR A 170 -7.21 -10.49 2.33
N PRO A 171 -6.67 -10.89 1.17
CA PRO A 171 -5.30 -11.36 0.94
C PRO A 171 -4.29 -10.20 0.86
N TYR A 172 -2.98 -10.48 1.05
CA TYR A 172 -1.93 -9.46 0.92
C TYR A 172 -0.61 -9.99 0.33
N VAL A 173 0.26 -9.06 -0.10
CA VAL A 173 1.62 -9.37 -0.58
C VAL A 173 2.67 -8.62 0.24
N ASP A 174 3.72 -9.29 0.70
CA ASP A 174 4.82 -8.63 1.41
C ASP A 174 5.92 -8.07 0.47
N ALA A 175 6.96 -7.48 1.05
CA ALA A 175 8.13 -6.95 0.34
C ALA A 175 8.95 -8.03 -0.39
N ASN A 176 8.86 -9.30 0.04
CA ASN A 176 9.58 -10.45 -0.54
C ASN A 176 8.76 -11.16 -1.62
N ASN A 177 7.61 -10.60 -2.02
CA ASN A 177 6.64 -11.21 -2.93
C ASN A 177 6.08 -12.54 -2.40
N GLN A 178 5.96 -12.68 -1.07
CA GLN A 178 5.13 -13.70 -0.45
C GLN A 178 3.68 -13.25 -0.50
N PHE A 179 2.81 -14.08 -1.06
CA PHE A 179 1.37 -13.86 -1.16
C PHE A 179 0.64 -14.67 -0.09
N TYR A 180 -0.10 -13.98 0.75
CA TYR A 180 -0.83 -14.55 1.88
C TYR A 180 -2.32 -14.47 1.57
N LEU A 181 -2.97 -15.64 1.51
CA LEU A 181 -4.43 -15.73 1.46
C LEU A 181 -5.05 -15.54 2.85
N ASP A 182 -4.44 -16.16 3.84
CA ASP A 182 -4.70 -15.95 5.26
C ASP A 182 -3.35 -15.70 5.97
N ARG A 183 -3.35 -14.83 6.99
CA ARG A 183 -2.17 -14.53 7.80
C ARG A 183 -1.66 -15.73 8.60
N TRP A 184 -2.50 -16.74 8.82
CA TRP A 184 -2.18 -17.96 9.57
C TRP A 184 -1.73 -19.12 8.68
N GLU A 185 -1.81 -18.96 7.36
CA GLU A 185 -1.40 -19.97 6.38
C GLU A 185 0.02 -19.72 5.86
N ASN A 186 0.61 -20.78 5.28
CA ASN A 186 1.88 -20.62 4.59
C ASN A 186 1.70 -19.76 3.34
N PRO A 187 2.57 -18.77 3.11
CA PRO A 187 2.47 -17.94 1.92
C PRO A 187 2.83 -18.70 0.64
N TYR A 188 2.35 -18.17 -0.47
CA TYR A 188 2.71 -18.60 -1.81
C TYR A 188 3.77 -17.66 -2.38
N GLN A 189 4.87 -18.21 -2.88
CA GLN A 189 5.88 -17.42 -3.55
C GLN A 189 5.35 -16.91 -4.90
N LEU A 190 5.21 -15.59 -5.04
CA LEU A 190 5.00 -14.98 -6.34
C LEU A 190 6.31 -14.95 -7.12
N THR A 191 6.27 -15.47 -8.35
CA THR A 191 7.39 -15.42 -9.29
C THR A 191 7.13 -14.33 -10.32
N ARG A 192 8.04 -13.36 -10.43
CA ARG A 192 7.95 -12.30 -11.45
C ARG A 192 8.20 -12.89 -12.84
N LYS A 193 7.28 -12.63 -13.77
CA LYS A 193 7.39 -12.91 -15.19
C LYS A 193 7.58 -11.59 -15.92
N ARG A 194 8.70 -11.45 -16.63
CA ARG A 194 8.91 -10.35 -17.58
C ARG A 194 8.32 -10.78 -18.91
N VAL A 195 7.45 -9.96 -19.48
CA VAL A 195 6.86 -10.14 -20.81
C VAL A 195 7.43 -9.10 -21.75
#